data_AF-A0A969S300-F1
#
_entry.id   AF-A0A969S300-F1
#
_cell.length_a   1.000
_cell.length_b   1.000
_cell.length_c   1.000
_cell.angle_alpha   90.00
_cell.angle_beta   90.00
_cell.angle_gamma   90.00
#
_symmetry.space_group_name_H-M   'P 1'
#
loop_
_entity.id
_entity.type
_entity.pdbx_description
1 polymer ?
#
loop_
_entity_poly.entity_id
_entity_poly.type
_entity_poly.pdbx_seq_one_letter_code
_entity_poly.pdbx_strand_id
1 'polypeptide(L)'
;MAIFPEGTTTSGDRLLKFHTSLFEPAVINAATVSPAAIRYFTATGEPSDAPIFIGETTFGESLSAIIASPRLIADITFAPAVAAQGATRRDVAVASENAIAAILNVPKPQAHQRFHENATPLALEISA
;
A
#
# COMPACT_ATOMS: atom_id res chain seq x y z
N MET A 1 14.59 6.19 7.53
CA MET A 1 13.35 6.70 6.87
C MET A 1 12.48 5.50 6.55
N ALA A 2 11.16 5.61 6.74
CA ALA A 2 10.19 4.60 6.32
C ALA A 2 9.17 5.28 5.39
N ILE A 3 8.65 4.53 4.43
CA ILE A 3 7.65 5.00 3.46
C ILE A 3 6.60 3.90 3.28
N PHE A 4 5.37 4.31 2.94
CA PHE A 4 4.32 3.42 2.49
C PHE A 4 4.21 3.55 0.96
N PRO A 5 4.77 2.61 0.20
CA PRO A 5 4.93 2.78 -1.24
C PRO A 5 3.61 2.77 -2.02
N GLU A 6 2.52 2.27 -1.41
CA GLU A 6 1.16 2.30 -1.98
C GLU A 6 0.52 3.70 -1.93
N GLY A 7 1.09 4.62 -1.15
CA GLY A 7 0.56 5.99 -1.02
C GLY A 7 -0.76 6.11 -0.24
N THR A 8 -1.36 4.98 0.13
CA THR A 8 -2.60 4.86 0.91
C THR A 8 -2.66 3.50 1.62
N THR A 9 -3.71 3.27 2.42
CA THR A 9 -4.00 2.00 3.10
C THR A 9 -4.91 1.12 2.24
N THR A 10 -4.93 -0.19 2.49
CA THR A 10 -5.90 -1.13 1.91
C THR A 10 -6.62 -1.90 3.00
N SER A 11 -7.60 -2.73 2.63
CA SER A 11 -8.19 -3.73 3.53
C SER A 11 -7.23 -4.89 3.87
N GLY A 12 -5.99 -4.89 3.35
CA GLY A 12 -5.00 -5.94 3.60
C GLY A 12 -5.18 -7.22 2.76
N ASP A 13 -6.21 -7.28 1.91
CA ASP A 13 -6.54 -8.40 1.02
C ASP A 13 -5.70 -8.41 -0.27
N ARG A 14 -5.10 -7.29 -0.62
CA ARG A 14 -4.28 -7.09 -1.83
C ARG A 14 -3.27 -5.97 -1.63
N LEU A 15 -2.23 -5.98 -2.45
CA LEU A 15 -1.37 -4.80 -2.61
C LEU A 15 -1.91 -3.88 -3.70
N LEU A 16 -1.75 -2.58 -3.51
CA LEU A 16 -1.81 -1.58 -4.57
C LEU A 16 -0.43 -1.40 -5.22
N LYS A 17 -0.45 -0.73 -6.38
CA LYS A 17 0.77 -0.48 -7.14
C LYS A 17 1.70 0.43 -6.36
N PHE A 18 2.96 0.03 -6.26
CA PHE A 18 3.96 0.86 -5.62
C PHE A 18 4.29 2.11 -6.46
N HIS A 19 4.20 3.28 -5.84
CA HIS A 19 4.62 4.55 -6.40
C HIS A 19 6.15 4.59 -6.48
N THR A 20 6.67 4.17 -7.64
CA THR A 20 8.12 4.09 -7.91
C THR A 20 8.90 5.38 -7.60
N SER A 21 8.29 6.57 -7.68
CA SER A 21 8.96 7.84 -7.32
C SER A 21 9.40 7.90 -5.86
N LEU A 22 8.74 7.16 -4.95
CA LEU A 22 9.12 7.09 -3.54
C LEU A 22 10.44 6.32 -3.31
N PHE A 23 10.91 5.57 -4.31
CA PHE A 23 12.20 4.86 -4.27
C PHE A 23 13.36 5.67 -4.85
N GLU A 24 13.07 6.81 -5.50
CA GLU A 24 14.11 7.68 -6.09
C GLU A 24 15.18 8.14 -5.07
N PRO A 25 14.83 8.53 -3.82
CA PRO A 25 15.85 8.89 -2.84
C PRO A 25 16.81 7.74 -2.51
N ALA A 26 16.33 6.50 -2.53
CA ALA A 26 17.19 5.33 -2.30
C ALA A 26 18.18 5.15 -3.45
N VAL A 27 17.73 5.33 -4.69
CA VAL A 27 18.59 5.21 -5.88
C VAL A 27 19.66 6.30 -5.92
N ILE A 28 19.28 7.57 -5.72
CA ILE A 28 20.21 8.71 -5.75
C ILE A 28 21.32 8.56 -4.69
N ASN A 29 20.99 7.97 -3.54
CA ASN A 29 21.93 7.78 -2.44
C ASN A 29 22.57 6.38 -2.41
N ALA A 30 22.33 5.54 -3.43
CA ALA A 30 22.75 4.13 -3.45
C ALA A 30 22.39 3.36 -2.16
N ALA A 31 21.27 3.72 -1.54
CA ALA A 31 20.85 3.17 -0.27
C ALA A 31 20.31 1.74 -0.44
N THR A 32 20.41 0.96 0.63
CA THR A 32 19.77 -0.35 0.71
C THR A 32 18.33 -0.18 1.19
N VAL A 33 17.37 -0.77 0.46
CA VAL A 33 15.97 -0.82 0.83
C VAL A 33 15.68 -2.13 1.55
N SER A 34 15.01 -2.09 2.69
CA SER A 34 14.54 -3.28 3.41
C SER A 34 13.02 -3.36 3.31
N PRO A 35 12.47 -4.16 2.37
CA PRO A 35 11.02 -4.30 2.24
C PRO A 35 10.46 -4.99 3.49
N ALA A 36 9.35 -4.47 4.02
CA ALA A 36 8.68 -5.03 5.18
C ALA A 36 7.20 -5.23 4.87
N ALA A 37 6.72 -6.44 5.09
CA ALA A 37 5.30 -6.77 5.06
C ALA A 37 4.72 -6.58 6.46
N ILE A 38 3.54 -5.96 6.56
CA ILE A 38 2.84 -5.74 7.83
C ILE A 38 1.45 -6.36 7.79
N ARG A 39 1.06 -7.07 8.85
CA ARG A 39 -0.30 -7.55 9.10
C ARG A 39 -0.74 -7.18 10.51
N TYR A 40 -2.04 -6.95 10.67
CA TYR A 40 -2.61 -6.61 11.96
C TYR A 40 -3.55 -7.69 12.45
N PHE A 41 -3.39 -8.07 13.72
CA PHE A 41 -4.17 -9.10 14.37
C PHE A 41 -4.75 -8.60 15.69
N THR A 42 -5.90 -9.15 16.07
CA THR A 42 -6.48 -8.97 17.39
C THR A 42 -5.72 -9.81 18.43
N ALA A 43 -6.07 -9.65 19.70
CA ALA A 43 -5.51 -10.49 20.77
C ALA A 43 -5.77 -12.00 20.59
N THR A 44 -6.82 -12.38 19.86
CA THR A 44 -7.20 -13.78 19.63
C THR A 44 -6.50 -14.37 18.40
N GLY A 45 -5.70 -13.59 17.67
CA GLY A 45 -4.98 -14.03 16.47
C GLY A 45 -5.77 -13.87 15.16
N GLU A 46 -7.00 -13.37 15.22
CA GLU A 46 -7.80 -13.06 14.03
C GLU A 46 -7.31 -11.76 13.36
N PRO A 47 -7.39 -11.63 12.02
CA PRO A 47 -7.11 -10.36 11.34
C PRO A 47 -7.88 -9.20 11.96
N SER A 48 -7.25 -8.04 12.07
CA SER A 48 -7.86 -6.84 12.65
C SER A 48 -8.13 -5.78 11.60
N ASP A 49 -9.37 -5.33 11.54
CA ASP A 49 -9.82 -4.23 10.69
C ASP A 49 -9.64 -2.86 11.34
N ALA A 50 -9.27 -2.81 12.62
CA ALA A 50 -9.13 -1.56 13.37
C ALA A 50 -8.24 -0.50 12.69
N PRO A 51 -7.11 -0.84 12.03
CA PRO A 51 -6.27 0.14 11.35
C PRO A 51 -6.65 0.42 9.89
N ILE A 52 -7.77 -0.13 9.40
CA ILE A 52 -8.23 0.16 8.04
C ILE A 52 -8.64 1.64 7.94
N PHE A 53 -8.13 2.32 6.92
CA PHE A 53 -8.41 3.72 6.62
C PHE A 53 -8.53 3.92 5.10
N ILE A 54 -9.69 3.57 4.56
CA ILE A 54 -9.98 3.58 3.12
C ILE A 54 -11.38 4.14 2.85
N GLY A 55 -11.61 4.65 1.64
CA GLY A 55 -12.92 5.15 1.21
C GLY A 55 -13.37 6.35 2.04
N GLU A 56 -14.59 6.25 2.60
CA GLU A 56 -15.22 7.32 3.39
C GLU A 56 -14.84 7.30 4.86
N THR A 57 -14.02 6.34 5.31
CA THR A 57 -13.53 6.31 6.70
C THR A 57 -12.73 7.59 6.96
N THR A 58 -13.10 8.33 7.98
CA THR A 58 -12.36 9.52 8.42
C THR A 58 -11.17 9.12 9.28
N PHE A 59 -10.19 10.02 9.39
CA PHE A 59 -9.04 9.80 10.27
C PHE A 59 -9.47 9.58 11.73
N GLY A 60 -10.47 10.34 12.20
CA GLY A 60 -10.98 10.22 13.56
C GLY A 60 -11.64 8.88 13.84
N GLU A 61 -12.38 8.33 12.89
CA GLU A 61 -12.99 7.00 13.00
C GLU A 61 -11.93 5.89 13.04
N SER A 62 -10.96 5.92 12.12
CA SER A 62 -9.86 4.94 12.11
C SER A 62 -9.04 4.99 13.40
N LEU A 63 -8.66 6.20 13.85
CA LEU A 63 -7.94 6.37 15.11
C LEU A 63 -8.75 5.88 16.32
N SER A 64 -10.05 6.17 16.35
CA SER A 64 -10.93 5.72 17.44
C SER A 64 -11.05 4.19 17.48
N ALA A 65 -11.13 3.53 16.31
CA ALA A 65 -11.17 2.07 16.22
C ALA A 65 -9.87 1.42 16.74
N ILE A 66 -8.72 2.01 16.43
CA ILE A 66 -7.42 1.57 16.96
C ILE A 66 -7.38 1.73 18.49
N ILE A 67 -7.76 2.89 19.01
CA ILE A 67 -7.73 3.18 20.46
C ILE A 67 -8.72 2.30 21.23
N ALA A 68 -9.90 2.04 20.66
CA ALA A 68 -10.93 1.20 21.27
C ALA A 68 -10.58 -0.30 21.24
N SER A 69 -9.61 -0.71 20.42
CA SER A 69 -9.17 -2.11 20.35
C SER A 69 -8.42 -2.51 21.63
N PRO A 70 -8.88 -3.54 22.38
CA PRO A 70 -8.23 -3.95 23.63
C PRO A 70 -6.75 -4.30 23.49
N ARG A 71 -6.38 -4.84 22.31
CA ARG A 71 -5.00 -5.08 21.88
C ARG A 71 -4.99 -5.23 20.36
N LEU A 72 -4.03 -4.55 19.74
CA LEU A 72 -3.72 -4.65 18.31
C LEU A 72 -2.27 -5.12 18.16
N ILE A 73 -2.06 -6.21 17.43
CA ILE A 73 -0.75 -6.81 17.19
C ILE A 73 -0.34 -6.49 15.76
N ALA A 74 0.78 -5.81 15.57
CA ALA A 74 1.40 -5.63 14.27
C ALA A 74 2.47 -6.72 14.06
N ASP A 75 2.21 -7.64 13.16
CA ASP A 75 3.19 -8.62 12.69
C ASP A 75 3.97 -8.02 11.51
N ILE A 76 5.28 -7.89 11.66
CA ILE A 76 6.16 -7.28 10.66
C ILE A 76 7.21 -8.29 10.24
N THR A 77 7.17 -8.65 8.96
CA THR A 77 8.14 -9.58 8.36
C THR A 77 8.98 -8.85 7.31
N PHE A 78 10.29 -8.84 7.51
CA PHE A 78 11.24 -8.24 6.56
C PHE A 78 11.61 -9.24 5.46
N ALA A 79 11.61 -8.75 4.23
CA ALA A 79 12.15 -9.46 3.08
C ALA A 79 13.68 -9.27 2.99
N PRO A 80 14.37 -10.05 2.14
CA PRO A 80 15.75 -9.76 1.77
C PRO A 80 15.92 -8.32 1.30
N ALA A 81 17.01 -7.69 1.73
CA ALA A 81 17.29 -6.31 1.39
C ALA A 81 17.61 -6.15 -0.11
N VAL A 82 17.17 -5.04 -0.68
CA VAL A 82 17.36 -4.67 -2.09
C VAL A 82 18.36 -3.52 -2.16
N ALA A 83 19.55 -3.77 -2.70
CA ALA A 83 20.51 -2.72 -2.97
C ALA A 83 20.03 -1.84 -4.14
N ALA A 84 19.97 -0.52 -3.96
CA ALA A 84 19.62 0.40 -5.04
C ALA A 84 20.80 0.77 -5.96
N GLN A 85 22.02 0.39 -5.59
CA GLN A 85 23.23 0.69 -6.36
C GLN A 85 23.13 0.11 -7.77
N GLY A 86 23.17 0.99 -8.78
CA GLY A 86 23.09 0.60 -10.19
C GLY A 86 21.71 0.14 -10.67
N ALA A 87 20.69 0.18 -9.81
CA ALA A 87 19.30 -0.15 -10.15
C ALA A 87 18.49 1.11 -10.45
N THR A 88 17.42 0.97 -11.24
CA THR A 88 16.45 2.07 -11.39
C THR A 88 15.44 2.07 -10.24
N ARG A 89 14.77 3.21 -10.00
CA ARG A 89 13.69 3.28 -8.99
C ARG A 89 12.55 2.29 -9.27
N ARG A 90 12.35 1.91 -10.54
CA ARG A 90 11.36 0.92 -10.95
C ARG A 90 11.79 -0.48 -10.54
N ASP A 91 13.07 -0.81 -10.73
CA ASP A 91 13.60 -2.14 -10.38
C ASP A 91 13.49 -2.37 -8.87
N VAL A 92 13.88 -1.38 -8.07
CA VAL A 92 13.80 -1.46 -6.61
C VAL A 92 12.35 -1.58 -6.14
N ALA A 93 11.44 -0.81 -6.73
CA ALA A 93 10.01 -0.87 -6.40
C ALA A 93 9.39 -2.23 -6.74
N VAL A 94 9.65 -2.75 -7.95
CA VAL A 94 9.12 -4.05 -8.40
C VAL A 94 9.69 -5.19 -7.56
N ALA A 95 10.99 -5.16 -7.24
CA ALA A 95 11.60 -6.15 -6.35
C ALA A 95 10.95 -6.13 -4.95
N SER A 96 10.72 -4.94 -4.41
CA SER A 96 10.07 -4.76 -3.10
C SER A 96 8.62 -5.22 -3.09
N GLU A 97 7.83 -4.83 -4.10
CA GLU A 97 6.43 -5.25 -4.28
C GLU A 97 6.32 -6.76 -4.42
N ASN A 98 7.23 -7.37 -5.20
CA ASN A 98 7.27 -8.82 -5.38
C ASN A 98 7.55 -9.57 -4.08
N ALA A 99 8.51 -9.07 -3.29
CA ALA A 99 8.90 -9.69 -2.05
C ALA A 99 7.83 -9.56 -0.97
N ILE A 100 7.22 -8.39 -0.83
CA ILE A 100 6.13 -8.14 0.12
C ILE A 100 4.90 -8.98 -0.23
N ALA A 101 4.50 -9.03 -1.51
CA ALA A 101 3.37 -9.86 -1.95
C ALA A 101 3.58 -11.36 -1.65
N ALA A 102 4.81 -11.84 -1.81
CA ALA A 102 5.15 -13.24 -1.51
C ALA A 102 5.01 -13.55 -0.01
N ILE A 103 5.45 -12.63 0.86
CA ILE A 103 5.32 -12.79 2.33
C ILE A 103 3.85 -12.73 2.76
N LEU A 104 3.09 -11.79 2.20
CA LEU A 104 1.68 -11.60 2.53
C LEU A 104 0.78 -12.68 1.92
N ASN A 105 1.24 -13.36 0.87
CA ASN A 105 0.45 -14.28 0.05
C ASN A 105 -0.82 -13.63 -0.50
N VAL A 106 -0.68 -12.43 -1.07
CA VAL A 106 -1.79 -11.65 -1.64
C VAL A 106 -1.60 -11.38 -3.13
N PRO A 107 -2.69 -11.13 -3.88
CA PRO A 107 -2.60 -10.72 -5.26
C PRO A 107 -1.81 -9.42 -5.43
N LYS A 108 -1.01 -9.36 -6.50
CA LYS A 108 -0.35 -8.13 -6.95
C LYS A 108 -1.30 -7.33 -7.84
N PRO A 109 -1.12 -6.00 -7.93
CA PRO A 109 -1.83 -5.19 -8.91
C PRO A 109 -1.59 -5.72 -10.32
N GLN A 110 -2.66 -5.93 -11.08
CA GLN A 110 -2.52 -6.18 -12.51
C GLN A 110 -1.96 -4.92 -13.17
N ALA A 111 -0.91 -5.05 -13.96
CA ALA A 111 -0.45 -3.94 -14.78
C ALA A 111 -1.62 -3.56 -15.72
N HIS A 112 -2.10 -2.32 -15.60
CA HIS A 112 -3.19 -1.67 -16.38
C HIS A 112 -4.60 -1.72 -15.75
N GLN A 113 -4.80 -0.99 -14.65
CA GLN A 113 -6.06 -0.26 -14.46
C GLN A 113 -5.80 1.20 -14.83
N ARG A 114 -6.04 1.54 -16.10
CA ARG A 114 -6.30 2.94 -16.47
C ARG A 114 -7.57 3.33 -15.73
N PHE A 115 -7.53 4.42 -14.97
CA PHE A 115 -8.75 5.08 -14.50
C PHE A 115 -9.66 5.27 -15.71
N HIS A 116 -10.74 4.50 -15.79
CA HIS A 116 -11.81 4.81 -16.73
C HIS A 116 -12.55 6.01 -16.15
N GLU A 117 -12.28 7.18 -16.72
CA GLU A 117 -13.22 8.31 -16.68
C GLU A 117 -14.56 7.82 -17.25
N ASN A 118 -15.50 7.46 -16.37
CA ASN A 118 -16.90 7.52 -16.72
C ASN A 118 -17.34 8.99 -16.65
N ALA A 119 -16.86 9.80 -17.59
CA ALA A 119 -17.53 11.04 -17.95
C ALA A 119 -18.72 10.66 -18.83
N THR A 120 -19.88 10.47 -18.20
CA THR A 120 -21.17 10.48 -18.90
C THR A 120 -21.27 11.82 -19.64
N PRO A 121 -21.42 11.87 -20.97
CA PRO A 121 -21.63 13.14 -21.64
C PRO A 121 -23.03 13.64 -21.27
N LEU A 122 -23.09 14.76 -20.55
CA LEU A 122 -24.31 15.56 -20.44
C LEU A 122 -24.68 15.99 -21.87
N ALA A 123 -25.66 15.34 -22.46
CA ALA A 123 -26.30 15.86 -23.65
C ALA A 123 -26.93 17.21 -23.28
N LEU A 124 -26.49 18.25 -23.99
CA LEU A 124 -27.10 19.57 -24.00
C LEU A 124 -28.56 19.45 -24.49
N GLU A 125 -29.52 19.51 -23.59
CA GLU A 125 -30.86 20.01 -23.91
C GLU A 125 -30.83 21.53 -23.82
N ILE A 126 -30.65 22.20 -24.97
CA ILE A 126 -31.02 23.60 -25.14
C ILE A 126 -32.41 23.61 -25.77
N SER A 127 -33.35 24.22 -25.05
CA SER A 127 -34.72 24.52 -25.44
C SER A 127 -34.80 25.24 -26.81
N ALA A 128 -35.77 24.82 -27.63
CA ALA A 128 -36.50 25.65 -28.58
C ALA A 128 -37.94 25.16 -28.66
#